data_AF-A0A3M1SPM6-F1
#
_entry.id   AF-A0A3M1SPM6-F1
#
_cell.length_a   1.000
_cell.length_b   1.000
_cell.length_c   1.000
_cell.angle_alpha   90.00
_cell.angle_beta   90.00
_cell.angle_gamma   90.00
#
_symmetry.space_group_name_H-M   'P 1'
#
loop_
_entity.id
_entity.type
_entity.pdbx_description
1 polymer ?
#
loop_
_entity_poly.entity_id
_entity_poly.type
_entity_poly.pdbx_seq_one_letter_code
_entity_poly.pdbx_strand_id
1 'polypeptide(L)'
;MSLSSKSSSGLYSHSSPEKPLEDHLKGVADLVDIFLKEKPDELRNELLKVCRIVALMHDIGKATKFFQDYLFAQKKTEGNDKKYVQHSFISAVCAYFLSGLVTEEKILRFFAYVAVKHHHGDLWNLLDECKSIDKEDIQLLNTQLSSIDKDKFSTLINQIADYLPDQQLSLEKIEKWINSFLVELKQMKPII
;
A
#
# COMPACT_ATOMS: atom_id res chain seq x y z
N MET A 1 -22.68 -15.62 23.44
CA MET A 1 -21.53 -14.72 23.22
C MET A 1 -21.88 -13.83 22.04
N SER A 2 -22.02 -12.52 22.25
CA SER A 2 -22.31 -11.57 21.17
C SER A 2 -21.09 -11.51 20.26
N LEU A 3 -21.24 -11.93 19.01
CA LEU A 3 -20.30 -11.59 17.94
C LEU A 3 -20.37 -10.07 17.83
N SER A 4 -19.39 -9.37 18.39
CA SER A 4 -19.14 -7.97 18.06
C SER A 4 -18.99 -7.92 16.54
N SER A 5 -20.03 -7.45 15.85
CA SER A 5 -19.93 -7.06 14.45
C SER A 5 -18.92 -5.92 14.43
N LYS A 6 -17.64 -6.20 14.14
CA LYS A 6 -16.69 -5.14 13.81
C LYS A 6 -17.33 -4.39 12.64
N SER A 7 -17.78 -3.16 12.89
CA SER A 7 -18.39 -2.31 11.89
C SER A 7 -17.40 -2.13 10.74
N SER A 8 -17.87 -2.26 9.50
CA SER A 8 -17.06 -2.00 8.30
C SER A 8 -16.43 -0.61 8.37
N SER A 9 -15.24 -0.45 7.76
CA SER A 9 -14.58 0.85 7.63
C SER A 9 -15.39 1.84 6.77
N GLY A 10 -16.31 1.34 5.93
CA GLY A 10 -17.01 2.15 4.93
C GLY A 10 -16.07 2.67 3.83
N LEU A 11 -14.95 1.98 3.60
CA LEU A 11 -14.04 2.14 2.47
C LEU A 11 -14.15 0.91 1.57
N TYR A 12 -14.09 1.13 0.26
CA TYR A 12 -14.32 0.06 -0.72
C TYR A 12 -13.15 -0.06 -1.70
N SER A 13 -12.91 -1.29 -2.14
CA SER A 13 -11.95 -1.62 -3.19
C SER A 13 -12.57 -1.58 -4.60
N HIS A 14 -13.87 -1.89 -4.69
CA HIS A 14 -14.69 -2.01 -5.90
C HIS A 14 -16.11 -1.51 -5.57
N SER A 15 -16.82 -0.92 -6.54
CA SER A 15 -18.21 -0.42 -6.39
C SER A 15 -19.28 -1.30 -7.06
N SER A 16 -18.90 -2.30 -7.88
CA SER A 16 -19.88 -3.16 -8.54
C SER A 16 -19.34 -4.60 -8.75
N PRO A 17 -19.73 -5.55 -7.87
CA PRO A 17 -20.39 -5.32 -6.58
C PRO A 17 -19.48 -4.54 -5.62
N GLU A 18 -20.09 -3.88 -4.64
CA GLU A 18 -19.33 -3.26 -3.54
C GLU A 18 -18.50 -4.31 -2.82
N LYS A 19 -17.20 -4.06 -2.69
CA LYS A 19 -16.28 -4.93 -1.96
C LYS A 19 -15.53 -4.11 -0.91
N PRO A 20 -15.78 -4.35 0.40
CA PRO A 20 -15.05 -3.67 1.48
C PRO A 20 -13.54 -3.77 1.29
N LEU A 21 -12.83 -2.68 1.55
CA LEU A 21 -11.39 -2.62 1.34
C LEU A 21 -10.66 -3.59 2.27
N GLU A 22 -11.04 -3.65 3.54
CA GLU A 22 -10.57 -4.63 4.52
C GLU A 22 -10.57 -6.07 3.99
N ASP A 23 -11.69 -6.53 3.45
CA ASP A 23 -11.89 -7.91 3.00
C ASP A 23 -11.12 -8.19 1.70
N HIS A 24 -10.98 -7.17 0.85
CA HIS A 24 -10.09 -7.26 -0.30
C HIS A 24 -8.63 -7.45 0.12
N LEU A 25 -8.13 -6.61 1.03
CA LEU A 25 -6.74 -6.70 1.48
C LEU A 25 -6.45 -8.02 2.19
N LYS A 26 -7.32 -8.44 3.12
CA LYS A 26 -7.23 -9.74 3.81
C LYS A 26 -7.23 -10.90 2.82
N GLY A 27 -8.17 -10.89 1.88
CA GLY A 27 -8.30 -11.95 0.87
C GLY A 27 -7.05 -12.08 -0.01
N VAL A 28 -6.43 -10.98 -0.45
CA VAL A 28 -5.19 -11.05 -1.24
C VAL A 28 -4.02 -11.53 -0.37
N ALA A 29 -3.95 -11.10 0.90
CA ALA A 29 -2.91 -11.55 1.83
C ALA A 29 -2.98 -13.06 2.11
N ASP A 30 -4.18 -13.63 2.25
CA ASP A 30 -4.38 -15.07 2.46
C ASP A 30 -3.91 -15.92 1.26
N LEU A 31 -3.98 -15.37 0.03
CA LEU A 31 -3.52 -16.07 -1.18
C LEU A 31 -1.99 -16.19 -1.25
N VAL A 32 -1.23 -15.36 -0.53
CA VAL A 32 0.24 -15.38 -0.56
C VAL A 32 0.78 -16.75 -0.13
N ASP A 33 0.17 -17.36 0.88
CA ASP A 33 0.58 -18.68 1.38
C ASP A 33 0.39 -19.78 0.32
N ILE A 34 -0.66 -19.66 -0.50
CA ILE A 34 -0.95 -20.61 -1.57
C ILE A 34 0.12 -20.47 -2.67
N PHE A 35 0.38 -19.25 -3.14
CA PHE A 35 1.34 -19.02 -4.23
C PHE A 35 2.79 -19.35 -3.85
N LEU A 36 3.17 -19.10 -2.59
CA LEU A 36 4.52 -19.40 -2.12
C LEU A 36 4.72 -20.87 -1.77
N LYS A 37 3.66 -21.63 -1.50
CA LYS A 37 3.76 -23.08 -1.25
C LYS A 37 4.33 -23.84 -2.46
N GLU A 38 4.15 -23.31 -3.66
CA GLU A 38 4.69 -23.87 -4.90
C GLU A 38 6.17 -23.50 -5.14
N LYS A 39 6.79 -22.70 -4.27
CA LYS A 39 8.18 -22.26 -4.39
C LYS A 39 9.11 -23.06 -3.48
N PRO A 40 10.42 -23.16 -3.80
CA PRO A 40 11.41 -23.78 -2.93
C PRO A 40 11.36 -23.21 -1.52
N ASP A 41 11.58 -24.06 -0.51
CA ASP A 41 11.47 -23.70 0.91
C ASP A 41 12.34 -22.51 1.29
N GLU A 42 13.56 -22.44 0.75
CA GLU A 42 14.51 -21.34 0.96
C GLU A 42 13.91 -20.00 0.52
N LEU A 43 13.41 -19.93 -0.72
CA LEU A 43 12.79 -18.73 -1.28
C LEU A 43 11.50 -18.36 -0.55
N ARG A 44 10.69 -19.37 -0.19
CA ARG A 44 9.46 -19.14 0.58
C ARG A 44 9.77 -18.53 1.94
N ASN A 45 10.74 -19.09 2.67
CA ASN A 45 11.09 -18.61 4.01
C ASN A 45 11.63 -17.18 4.00
N GLU A 46 12.38 -16.82 2.95
CA GLU A 46 12.91 -15.47 2.76
C GLU A 46 11.82 -14.45 2.39
N LEU A 47 10.95 -14.79 1.44
CA LEU A 47 10.01 -13.83 0.84
C LEU A 47 8.67 -13.72 1.57
N LEU A 48 8.27 -14.74 2.35
CA LEU A 48 6.90 -14.85 2.88
C LEU A 48 6.40 -13.58 3.58
N LYS A 49 7.20 -13.04 4.50
CA LYS A 49 6.80 -11.85 5.28
C LYS A 49 6.67 -10.62 4.38
N VAL A 50 7.59 -10.44 3.43
CA VAL A 50 7.58 -9.31 2.50
C VAL A 50 6.40 -9.44 1.53
N CYS A 51 6.15 -10.62 0.97
CA CYS A 51 5.00 -10.86 0.09
C CYS A 51 3.67 -10.62 0.79
N ARG A 52 3.53 -10.99 2.07
CA ARG A 52 2.33 -10.66 2.87
C ARG A 52 2.13 -9.16 3.02
N ILE A 53 3.21 -8.39 3.24
CA ILE A 53 3.14 -6.92 3.31
C ILE A 53 2.74 -6.33 1.96
N VAL A 54 3.36 -6.78 0.86
CA VAL A 54 3.02 -6.36 -0.50
C VAL A 54 1.53 -6.59 -0.78
N ALA A 55 1.05 -7.81 -0.53
CA ALA A 55 -0.35 -8.18 -0.72
C ALA A 55 -1.30 -7.35 0.14
N LEU A 56 -0.98 -7.15 1.41
CA LEU A 56 -1.84 -6.42 2.34
C LEU A 56 -1.85 -4.91 2.05
N MET A 57 -0.74 -4.35 1.57
CA MET A 57 -0.59 -2.90 1.39
C MET A 57 -0.86 -2.41 -0.03
N HIS A 58 -0.91 -3.28 -1.05
CA HIS A 58 -0.92 -2.83 -2.45
C HIS A 58 -2.01 -1.80 -2.77
N ASP A 59 -3.16 -1.95 -2.13
CA ASP A 59 -4.37 -1.16 -2.35
C ASP A 59 -4.71 -0.24 -1.16
N ILE A 60 -3.85 -0.08 -0.14
CA ILE A 60 -4.16 0.73 1.06
C ILE A 60 -4.47 2.20 0.72
N GLY A 61 -3.86 2.73 -0.34
CA GLY A 61 -4.11 4.07 -0.88
C GLY A 61 -5.52 4.26 -1.44
N LYS A 62 -6.30 3.18 -1.63
CA LYS A 62 -7.73 3.30 -1.94
C LYS A 62 -8.52 3.97 -0.82
N ALA A 63 -7.96 4.06 0.40
CA ALA A 63 -8.54 4.81 1.50
C ALA A 63 -8.58 6.34 1.27
N THR A 64 -7.86 6.86 0.27
CA THR A 64 -7.91 8.29 -0.09
C THR A 64 -9.30 8.69 -0.55
N LYS A 65 -9.74 9.89 -0.15
CA LYS A 65 -11.03 10.41 -0.60
C LYS A 65 -11.09 10.55 -2.12
N PHE A 66 -9.98 10.91 -2.77
CA PHE A 66 -9.88 10.95 -4.23
C PHE A 66 -10.22 9.60 -4.88
N PHE A 67 -9.70 8.50 -4.35
CA PHE A 67 -10.01 7.16 -4.88
C PHE A 67 -11.46 6.76 -4.56
N GLN A 68 -11.93 6.96 -3.33
CA GLN A 68 -13.31 6.61 -2.95
C GLN A 68 -14.33 7.40 -3.77
N ASP A 69 -14.14 8.71 -3.97
CA ASP A 69 -15.02 9.53 -4.79
C ASP A 69 -15.01 9.06 -6.25
N TYR A 70 -13.84 8.73 -6.80
CA TYR A 70 -13.71 8.17 -8.14
C TYR A 70 -14.44 6.83 -8.28
N LEU A 71 -14.33 5.96 -7.27
CA LEU A 71 -14.91 4.61 -7.29
C LEU A 71 -16.43 4.64 -7.48
N PHE A 72 -17.10 5.65 -6.94
CA PHE A 72 -18.54 5.85 -7.03
C PHE A 72 -18.96 6.94 -8.03
N ALA A 73 -18.01 7.53 -8.75
CA ALA A 73 -18.30 8.56 -9.74
C ALA A 73 -18.98 7.96 -10.98
N GLN A 74 -20.00 8.65 -11.49
CA GLN A 74 -20.65 8.29 -12.76
C GLN A 74 -19.83 8.70 -13.99
N LYS A 75 -18.88 9.62 -13.82
CA LYS A 75 -17.99 10.12 -14.87
C LYS A 75 -16.53 9.80 -14.53
N LYS A 76 -15.75 9.46 -15.56
CA LYS A 76 -14.32 9.19 -15.40
C LYS A 76 -13.56 10.47 -15.06
N THR A 77 -12.54 10.33 -14.21
CA THR A 77 -11.59 11.41 -13.94
C THR A 77 -10.75 11.71 -15.18
N GLU A 78 -10.64 12.99 -15.53
CA GLU A 78 -9.93 13.48 -16.72
C GLU A 78 -8.78 14.42 -16.37
N GLY A 79 -7.87 14.61 -17.33
CA GLY A 79 -6.75 15.56 -17.19
C GLY A 79 -5.86 15.31 -15.98
N ASN A 80 -5.47 16.40 -15.33
CA ASN A 80 -4.52 16.41 -14.21
C ASN A 80 -5.06 15.75 -12.94
N ASP A 81 -6.37 15.53 -12.82
CA ASP A 81 -6.97 14.95 -11.62
C ASP A 81 -6.68 13.45 -11.49
N LYS A 82 -6.30 12.80 -12.59
CA LYS A 82 -5.97 11.36 -12.61
C LYS A 82 -4.87 11.00 -11.61
N LYS A 83 -3.88 11.88 -11.40
CA LYS A 83 -2.77 11.59 -10.49
C LYS A 83 -3.22 11.47 -9.02
N TYR A 84 -4.26 12.19 -8.61
CA TYR A 84 -4.79 12.12 -7.24
C TYR A 84 -5.56 10.82 -6.98
N VAL A 85 -6.13 10.22 -8.02
CA VAL A 85 -6.85 8.94 -7.94
C VAL A 85 -5.89 7.74 -7.93
N GLN A 86 -4.64 7.90 -8.38
CA GLN A 86 -3.66 6.82 -8.36
C GLN A 86 -3.28 6.44 -6.92
N HIS A 87 -3.75 5.29 -6.45
CA HIS A 87 -3.51 4.80 -5.10
C HIS A 87 -2.19 4.04 -4.94
N SER A 88 -1.59 3.55 -6.03
CA SER A 88 -0.43 2.66 -5.96
C SER A 88 0.79 3.32 -5.32
N PHE A 89 0.96 4.65 -5.47
CA PHE A 89 2.16 5.32 -4.98
C PHE A 89 2.22 5.41 -3.44
N ILE A 90 1.19 5.97 -2.80
CA ILE A 90 1.11 6.03 -1.35
C ILE A 90 1.12 4.61 -0.74
N SER A 91 0.52 3.66 -1.43
CA SER A 91 0.56 2.24 -1.06
C SER A 91 1.97 1.67 -1.10
N ALA A 92 2.75 2.02 -2.13
CA ALA A 92 4.12 1.57 -2.28
C ALA A 92 5.05 2.13 -1.19
N VAL A 93 4.85 3.39 -0.79
CA VAL A 93 5.55 3.99 0.35
C VAL A 93 5.24 3.20 1.63
N CYS A 94 3.97 2.90 1.90
CA CYS A 94 3.59 2.09 3.06
C CYS A 94 4.24 0.69 3.03
N ALA A 95 4.23 0.03 1.87
CA ALA A 95 4.84 -1.29 1.69
C ALA A 95 6.36 -1.28 1.91
N TYR A 96 7.06 -0.26 1.43
CA TYR A 96 8.51 -0.09 1.65
C TYR A 96 8.85 -0.06 3.14
N PHE A 97 8.21 0.84 3.89
CA PHE A 97 8.54 1.04 5.30
C PHE A 97 8.09 -0.13 6.18
N LEU A 98 6.90 -0.70 5.94
CA LEU A 98 6.47 -1.89 6.66
C LEU A 98 7.36 -3.09 6.37
N SER A 99 7.86 -3.25 5.15
CA SER A 99 8.82 -4.31 4.81
C SER A 99 10.10 -4.19 5.64
N GLY A 100 10.49 -2.97 5.99
CA GLY A 100 11.63 -2.74 6.88
C GLY A 100 11.45 -3.25 8.31
N LEU A 101 10.24 -3.61 8.73
CA LEU A 101 9.99 -4.21 10.03
C LEU A 101 10.16 -5.73 10.04
N VAL A 102 10.25 -6.36 8.86
CA VAL A 102 10.30 -7.83 8.74
C VAL A 102 11.55 -8.34 8.03
N THR A 103 12.31 -7.45 7.39
CA THR A 103 13.59 -7.78 6.76
C THR A 103 14.58 -6.63 6.85
N GLU A 104 15.86 -6.95 7.08
CA GLU A 104 16.97 -6.00 6.98
C GLU A 104 17.50 -5.85 5.55
N GLU A 105 17.09 -6.74 4.64
CA GLU A 105 17.51 -6.72 3.24
C GLU A 105 16.87 -5.54 2.52
N LYS A 106 17.66 -4.48 2.33
CA LYS A 106 17.24 -3.24 1.67
C LYS A 106 16.69 -3.50 0.26
N ILE A 107 17.25 -4.46 -0.46
CA ILE A 107 16.77 -4.83 -1.80
C ILE A 107 15.35 -5.39 -1.78
N LEU A 108 14.99 -6.19 -0.76
CA LEU A 108 13.64 -6.73 -0.62
C LEU A 108 12.63 -5.64 -0.27
N ARG A 109 13.01 -4.66 0.55
CA ARG A 109 12.18 -3.46 0.83
C ARG A 109 11.91 -2.68 -0.46
N PHE A 110 12.93 -2.53 -1.30
CA PHE A 110 12.78 -1.89 -2.60
C PHE A 110 11.94 -2.70 -3.58
N PHE A 111 12.07 -4.02 -3.63
CA PHE A 111 11.18 -4.87 -4.42
C PHE A 111 9.73 -4.77 -3.96
N ALA A 112 9.47 -4.66 -2.65
CA ALA A 112 8.12 -4.41 -2.15
C ALA A 112 7.55 -3.08 -2.66
N TYR A 113 8.36 -2.01 -2.63
CA TYR A 113 8.00 -0.72 -3.23
C TYR A 113 7.64 -0.86 -4.70
N VAL A 114 8.53 -1.44 -5.51
CA VAL A 114 8.34 -1.54 -6.97
C VAL A 114 7.12 -2.38 -7.31
N ALA A 115 6.97 -3.55 -6.66
CA ALA A 115 5.85 -4.45 -6.89
C ALA A 115 4.51 -3.76 -6.61
N VAL A 116 4.42 -2.95 -5.54
CA VAL A 116 3.20 -2.20 -5.24
C VAL A 116 3.04 -0.99 -6.15
N LYS A 117 4.09 -0.23 -6.46
CA LYS A 117 3.98 0.99 -7.28
C LYS A 117 3.40 0.67 -8.66
N HIS A 118 3.75 -0.49 -9.22
CA HIS A 118 3.41 -0.92 -10.58
C HIS A 118 2.36 -2.01 -10.67
N HIS A 119 1.60 -2.30 -9.61
CA HIS A 119 0.62 -3.40 -9.68
C HIS A 119 -0.55 -3.16 -10.67
N HIS A 120 -0.71 -1.95 -11.19
CA HIS A 120 -1.64 -1.61 -12.30
C HIS A 120 -0.94 -1.27 -13.62
N GLY A 121 0.39 -1.39 -13.70
CA GLY A 121 1.19 -0.95 -14.84
C GLY A 121 2.27 -1.95 -15.24
N ASP A 122 3.00 -1.64 -16.30
CA ASP A 122 4.15 -2.43 -16.72
C ASP A 122 5.34 -2.19 -15.79
N LEU A 123 6.11 -3.25 -15.49
CA LEU A 123 7.38 -3.11 -14.79
C LEU A 123 8.35 -2.31 -15.67
N TRP A 124 8.58 -1.06 -15.30
CA TRP A 124 9.56 -0.19 -15.93
C TRP A 124 10.98 -0.45 -15.41
N ASN A 125 11.96 0.23 -16.01
CA ASN A 125 13.35 0.13 -15.63
C ASN A 125 13.57 0.59 -14.17
N LEU A 126 14.04 -0.32 -13.31
CA LEU A 126 14.30 -0.08 -11.88
C LEU A 126 15.23 1.10 -11.61
N LEU A 127 16.17 1.38 -12.51
CA LEU A 127 17.10 2.51 -12.37
C LEU A 127 16.44 3.87 -12.57
N ASP A 128 15.32 3.91 -13.29
CA ASP A 128 14.55 5.14 -13.49
C ASP A 128 13.63 5.43 -12.30
N GLU A 129 13.21 4.40 -11.55
CA GLU A 129 12.43 4.53 -10.31
C GLU A 129 13.14 5.36 -9.23
N CYS A 130 14.46 5.19 -9.07
CA CYS A 130 15.23 5.97 -8.10
C CYS A 130 15.56 7.40 -8.58
N LYS A 131 15.29 7.72 -9.84
CA LYS A 131 15.53 9.05 -10.43
C LYS A 131 14.25 9.86 -10.59
N SER A 132 13.09 9.21 -10.58
CA SER A 132 11.80 9.82 -10.93
C SER A 132 11.12 10.57 -9.79
N ILE A 133 11.48 10.32 -8.53
CA ILE A 133 10.77 10.92 -7.39
C ILE A 133 11.31 12.30 -7.02
N ASP A 134 10.43 13.29 -7.04
CA ASP A 134 10.75 14.68 -6.75
C ASP A 134 9.89 15.30 -5.62
N LYS A 135 9.91 16.63 -5.50
CA LYS A 135 9.13 17.34 -4.48
C LYS A 135 7.64 17.38 -4.81
N GLU A 136 7.27 17.37 -6.09
CA GLU A 136 5.86 17.36 -6.53
C GLU A 136 5.21 16.04 -6.16
N ASP A 137 5.95 14.94 -6.26
CA ASP A 137 5.53 13.62 -5.79
C ASP A 137 5.25 13.60 -4.28
N ILE A 138 6.14 14.21 -3.48
CA ILE A 138 5.91 14.32 -2.03
C ILE A 138 4.70 15.21 -1.71
N GLN A 139 4.49 16.28 -2.47
CA GLN A 139 3.29 17.12 -2.34
C GLN A 139 2.02 16.34 -2.70
N LEU A 140 2.06 15.54 -3.76
CA LEU A 140 0.96 14.66 -4.17
C LEU A 140 0.61 13.66 -3.06
N LEU A 141 1.62 12.96 -2.52
CA LEU A 141 1.44 11.99 -1.44
C LEU A 141 0.85 12.62 -0.18
N ASN A 142 1.33 13.81 0.22
CA ASN A 142 0.77 14.54 1.37
C ASN A 142 -0.67 15.00 1.09
N THR A 143 -0.98 15.43 -0.14
CA THR A 143 -2.35 15.80 -0.54
C THR A 143 -3.27 14.58 -0.47
N GLN A 144 -2.83 13.42 -0.95
CA GLN A 144 -3.57 12.17 -0.83
C GLN A 144 -3.76 11.76 0.62
N LEU A 145 -2.71 11.78 1.44
CA LEU A 145 -2.76 11.40 2.85
C LEU A 145 -3.75 12.26 3.64
N SER A 146 -3.68 13.59 3.49
CA SER A 146 -4.58 14.54 4.16
C SER A 146 -6.04 14.40 3.73
N SER A 147 -6.32 13.76 2.59
CA SER A 147 -7.69 13.48 2.14
C SER A 147 -8.32 12.25 2.80
N ILE A 148 -7.53 11.44 3.51
CA ILE A 148 -8.01 10.21 4.14
C ILE A 148 -8.85 10.56 5.38
N ASP A 149 -10.05 9.97 5.47
CA ASP A 149 -10.88 10.03 6.68
C ASP A 149 -10.22 9.23 7.82
N LYS A 150 -9.85 9.92 8.90
CA LYS A 150 -9.09 9.35 10.02
C LYS A 150 -9.84 8.22 10.74
N ASP A 151 -11.15 8.35 10.91
CA ASP A 151 -11.96 7.39 11.66
C ASP A 151 -12.19 6.12 10.83
N LYS A 152 -12.47 6.29 9.53
CA LYS A 152 -12.55 5.16 8.59
C LYS A 152 -11.21 4.44 8.46
N PHE A 153 -10.11 5.17 8.33
CA PHE A 153 -8.77 4.57 8.24
C PHE A 153 -8.41 3.82 9.52
N SER A 154 -8.66 4.41 10.69
CA SER A 154 -8.42 3.73 11.97
C SER A 154 -9.24 2.45 12.10
N THR A 155 -10.50 2.48 11.64
CA THR A 155 -11.37 1.29 11.58
C THR A 155 -10.79 0.23 10.64
N LEU A 156 -10.35 0.62 9.44
CA LEU A 156 -9.69 -0.28 8.49
C LEU A 156 -8.44 -0.94 9.10
N ILE A 157 -7.54 -0.17 9.71
CA ILE A 157 -6.34 -0.70 10.37
C ILE A 157 -6.71 -1.68 11.49
N ASN A 158 -7.68 -1.35 12.34
CA ASN A 158 -8.17 -2.25 13.40
C ASN A 158 -8.77 -3.56 12.87
N GLN A 159 -9.28 -3.57 11.64
CA GLN A 159 -9.80 -4.77 11.01
C GLN A 159 -8.72 -5.66 10.40
N ILE A 160 -7.60 -5.09 9.97
CA ILE A 160 -6.47 -5.83 9.38
C ILE A 160 -5.29 -5.98 10.35
N ALA A 161 -5.44 -5.55 11.61
CA ALA A 161 -4.37 -5.52 12.61
C ALA A 161 -3.68 -6.88 12.81
N ASP A 162 -4.42 -7.98 12.73
CA ASP A 162 -3.88 -9.35 12.88
C ASP A 162 -2.94 -9.75 11.72
N TYR A 163 -3.01 -9.05 10.59
CA TYR A 163 -2.15 -9.25 9.42
C TYR A 163 -0.93 -8.31 9.42
N LEU A 164 -0.93 -7.26 10.25
CA LEU A 164 0.11 -6.24 10.25
C LEU A 164 1.27 -6.63 11.19
N PRO A 165 2.53 -6.44 10.76
CA PRO A 165 3.67 -6.56 11.68
C PRO A 165 3.71 -5.40 12.69
N ASP A 166 3.10 -4.26 12.38
CA ASP A 166 2.93 -3.10 13.27
C ASP A 166 1.44 -2.78 13.44
N GLN A 167 0.89 -3.14 14.60
CA GLN A 167 -0.52 -2.89 14.93
C GLN A 167 -0.83 -1.42 15.22
N GLN A 168 0.20 -0.54 15.24
CA GLN A 168 0.05 0.89 15.49
C GLN A 168 0.23 1.73 14.21
N LEU A 169 -0.06 1.18 13.02
CA LEU A 169 -0.05 1.95 11.79
C LEU A 169 -1.06 3.11 11.88
N SER A 170 -0.62 4.33 11.63
CA SER A 170 -1.45 5.53 11.70
C SER A 170 -1.10 6.52 10.59
N LEU A 171 -1.99 7.48 10.32
CA LEU A 171 -1.73 8.54 9.33
C LEU A 171 -0.49 9.36 9.69
N GLU A 172 -0.25 9.63 10.99
CA GLU A 172 0.92 10.36 11.46
C GLU A 172 2.23 9.59 11.21
N LYS A 173 2.20 8.25 11.25
CA LYS A 173 3.37 7.42 10.84
C LYS A 173 3.59 7.49 9.33
N ILE A 174 2.51 7.38 8.54
CA ILE A 174 2.61 7.46 7.07
C ILE A 174 3.12 8.84 6.64
N GLU A 175 2.72 9.92 7.30
CA GLU A 175 3.24 11.26 7.05
C GLU A 175 4.76 11.33 7.26
N LYS A 176 5.27 10.77 8.36
CA LYS A 176 6.71 10.70 8.64
C LYS A 176 7.43 9.90 7.57
N TRP A 177 6.85 8.78 7.12
CA TRP A 177 7.39 7.95 6.05
C TRP A 177 7.48 8.70 4.73
N ILE A 178 6.41 9.39 4.31
CA ILE A 178 6.40 10.22 3.09
C ILE A 178 7.51 11.26 3.15
N ASN A 179 7.65 11.95 4.29
CA ASN A 179 8.64 13.02 4.44
C ASN A 179 10.10 12.54 4.46
N SER A 180 10.37 11.29 4.87
CA SER A 180 11.71 10.69 4.83
C SER A 180 12.00 9.90 3.54
N PHE A 181 10.98 9.55 2.76
CA PHE A 181 11.07 8.60 1.65
C PHE A 181 12.08 9.02 0.57
N LEU A 182 12.12 10.30 0.21
CA LEU A 182 13.10 10.83 -0.76
C LEU A 182 14.56 10.60 -0.33
N VAL A 183 14.82 10.66 0.98
CA VAL A 183 16.17 10.46 1.51
C VAL A 183 16.52 8.98 1.49
N GLU A 184 15.60 8.12 1.92
CA GLU A 184 15.73 6.65 1.91
C GLU A 184 16.03 6.12 0.50
N LEU A 185 15.25 6.50 -0.51
CA LEU A 185 15.48 6.03 -1.88
C LEU A 185 16.80 6.51 -2.49
N LYS A 186 17.27 7.70 -2.12
CA LYS A 186 18.60 8.17 -2.56
C LYS A 186 19.71 7.29 -2.01
N GLN A 187 19.54 6.74 -0.80
CA GLN A 187 20.48 5.80 -0.20
C GLN A 187 20.41 4.39 -0.81
N MET A 188 19.37 4.07 -1.58
CA MET A 188 19.24 2.80 -2.30
C MET A 188 20.02 2.75 -3.61
N LYS A 189 20.37 3.91 -4.19
CA LYS A 189 21.11 4.00 -5.47
C LYS A 189 22.40 3.18 -5.57
N PRO A 190 23.20 2.97 -4.49
CA PRO A 190 24.40 2.14 -4.56
C PRO A 190 24.12 0.63 -4.50
N ILE A 191 22.88 0.23 -4.17
CA ILE A 191 22.47 -1.17 -3.95
C ILE A 191 21.78 -1.74 -5.20
N ILE A 192 21.18 -0.87 -6.02
CA ILE A 192 20.51 -1.19 -7.30
C ILE A 192 21.48 -0.94 -8.45
#